data_AF-A0A845WSY3-F1
#
_entry.id   AF-A0A845WSY3-F1
#
_cell.length_a   1.000
_cell.length_b   1.000
_cell.length_c   1.000
_cell.angle_alpha   90.00
_cell.angle_beta   90.00
_cell.angle_gamma   90.00
#
_symmetry.space_group_name_H-M   'P 1'
#
loop_
_entity.id
_entity.type
_entity.pdbx_description
1 polymer ?
#
loop_
_entity_poly.entity_id
_entity_poly.type
_entity_poly.pdbx_seq_one_letter_code
_entity_poly.pdbx_strand_id
1 'polypeptide(L)'
;MSISKSSQVEIQKQPATEINTDEINLSLGAFIRYIREADIFDLSAIMTLLLLLTYPTDFWYVVVPVRILCILGLVYPAWQRNYRFWLLITSIVLAGDLYNWFTIDNHKYLLAYWCLAMCFSARSSNVKETLAVNARLLIGLCFLFATIWKIISPDFLNSIAFHHILLTDVRFANVVDLLGGLPKDLLAENRSTLSSLVAPMSNLQSVVLQDSQTVGILAKLFTYWGGAIEALVAIAFLFTKAQWLSKLRDLFLLTFIVTTYAIAPVMGFGWTLIIMGISQAEPTFKNIRLYYVLAFVLLQIYLFPWRDIVENSLGFLS
;
A
#
# COMPACT_ATOMS: atom_id res chain seq x y z
N MET A 1 -73.28 -4.18 25.89
CA MET A 1 -71.86 -4.45 26.16
C MET A 1 -71.41 -5.49 25.13
N SER A 2 -70.80 -5.04 24.03
CA SER A 2 -70.41 -5.88 22.89
C SER A 2 -69.00 -5.46 22.50
N ILE A 3 -68.08 -6.42 22.54
CA ILE A 3 -66.65 -6.22 22.39
C ILE A 3 -66.29 -6.12 20.90
N SER A 4 -65.55 -5.07 20.59
CA SER A 4 -64.91 -4.74 19.32
C SER A 4 -64.06 -5.89 18.76
N LYS A 5 -64.25 -6.24 17.49
CA LYS A 5 -63.36 -7.14 16.72
C LYS A 5 -62.16 -6.33 16.21
N SER A 6 -60.97 -6.77 16.61
CA SER A 6 -59.68 -6.25 16.12
C SER A 6 -59.45 -6.59 14.65
N SER A 7 -59.23 -5.56 13.83
CA SER A 7 -58.68 -5.67 12.48
C SER A 7 -57.18 -6.04 12.55
N GLN A 8 -56.82 -7.21 12.04
CA GLN A 8 -55.41 -7.57 11.83
C GLN A 8 -54.88 -6.80 10.63
N VAL A 9 -53.80 -6.04 10.86
CA VAL A 9 -53.02 -5.37 9.82
C VAL A 9 -52.09 -6.41 9.20
N GLU A 10 -52.38 -6.80 7.96
CA GLU A 10 -51.56 -7.70 7.17
C GLU A 10 -50.33 -6.94 6.67
N ILE A 11 -49.18 -7.18 7.30
CA ILE A 11 -47.89 -6.61 6.88
C ILE A 11 -47.48 -7.33 5.59
N GLN A 12 -47.66 -6.68 4.44
CA GLN A 12 -47.07 -7.11 3.18
C GLN A 12 -45.54 -7.09 3.31
N LYS A 13 -44.93 -8.28 3.44
CA LYS A 13 -43.49 -8.45 3.21
C LYS A 13 -43.20 -8.12 1.75
N GLN A 14 -42.49 -7.01 1.50
CA GLN A 14 -41.84 -6.78 0.22
C GLN A 14 -40.94 -8.00 -0.10
N PRO A 15 -41.05 -8.59 -1.30
CA PRO A 15 -40.15 -9.66 -1.68
C PRO A 15 -38.73 -9.08 -1.76
N ALA A 16 -37.78 -9.79 -1.15
CA ALA A 16 -36.36 -9.48 -1.30
C ALA A 16 -36.05 -9.41 -2.80
N THR A 17 -35.53 -8.27 -3.26
CA THR A 17 -35.04 -8.08 -4.62
C THR A 17 -34.01 -9.16 -4.91
N GLU A 18 -34.40 -10.17 -5.70
CA GLU A 18 -33.47 -11.13 -6.27
C GLU A 18 -32.42 -10.34 -7.05
N ILE A 19 -31.18 -10.47 -6.62
CA ILE A 19 -30.05 -9.84 -7.27
C ILE A 19 -29.93 -10.45 -8.66
N ASN A 20 -30.22 -9.67 -9.70
CA ASN A 20 -30.15 -10.12 -11.08
C ASN A 20 -28.68 -10.38 -11.46
N THR A 21 -28.29 -11.66 -11.47
CA THR A 21 -26.93 -12.12 -11.79
C THR A 21 -26.44 -11.69 -13.16
N ASP A 22 -27.35 -11.49 -14.13
CA ASP A 22 -26.98 -11.08 -15.48
C ASP A 22 -26.54 -9.61 -15.55
N GLU A 23 -27.15 -8.73 -14.75
CA GLU A 23 -26.73 -7.32 -14.64
C GLU A 23 -25.38 -7.18 -13.93
N ILE A 24 -25.10 -8.03 -12.92
CA ILE A 24 -23.80 -8.07 -12.25
C ILE A 24 -22.71 -8.53 -13.22
N ASN A 25 -22.96 -9.59 -13.98
CA ASN A 25 -22.00 -10.09 -14.96
C ASN A 25 -21.72 -9.06 -16.07
N LEU A 26 -22.74 -8.34 -16.52
CA LEU A 26 -22.62 -7.27 -17.51
C LEU A 26 -21.78 -6.09 -16.97
N SER A 27 -22.02 -5.67 -15.73
CA SER A 27 -21.31 -4.55 -15.09
C SER A 27 -19.85 -4.89 -14.75
N LEU A 28 -19.58 -6.11 -14.26
CA LEU A 28 -18.22 -6.58 -14.00
C LEU A 28 -17.41 -6.70 -15.30
N GLY A 29 -18.03 -7.23 -16.36
CA GLY A 29 -17.41 -7.29 -17.69
C GLY A 29 -17.08 -5.90 -18.24
N ALA A 30 -17.98 -4.93 -18.06
CA ALA A 30 -17.76 -3.54 -18.45
C ALA A 30 -16.60 -2.88 -17.67
N PHE A 31 -16.51 -3.12 -16.36
CA PHE A 31 -15.44 -2.61 -15.51
C PHE A 31 -14.07 -3.18 -15.91
N ILE A 32 -13.99 -4.50 -16.13
CA ILE A 32 -12.74 -5.14 -16.60
C ILE A 32 -12.32 -4.57 -17.95
N ARG A 33 -13.26 -4.36 -18.86
CA ARG A 33 -12.98 -3.73 -20.17
C ARG A 33 -12.46 -2.30 -19.99
N TYR A 34 -13.10 -1.51 -19.13
CA TYR A 34 -12.66 -0.16 -18.81
C TYR A 34 -11.20 -0.13 -18.33
N ILE A 35 -10.82 -0.97 -17.35
CA ILE A 35 -9.43 -1.00 -16.85
C ILE A 35 -8.42 -1.37 -17.96
N ARG A 36 -8.79 -2.30 -18.84
CA ARG A 36 -7.92 -2.74 -19.94
C ARG A 36 -7.70 -1.64 -20.97
N GLU A 37 -8.76 -0.91 -21.31
CA GLU A 37 -8.79 0.04 -22.43
C GLU A 37 -8.56 1.50 -22.01
N ALA A 38 -8.63 1.80 -20.71
CA ALA A 38 -8.43 3.15 -20.18
C ALA A 38 -7.09 3.74 -20.64
N ASP A 39 -7.10 5.06 -20.86
CA ASP A 39 -5.87 5.79 -21.07
C ASP A 39 -5.02 5.70 -19.81
N ILE A 40 -3.76 5.28 -19.99
CA ILE A 40 -2.89 4.93 -18.87
C ILE A 40 -2.58 6.14 -18.00
N PHE A 41 -2.47 7.33 -18.61
CA PHE A 41 -2.19 8.54 -17.87
C PHE A 41 -3.41 8.95 -17.02
N ASP A 42 -4.61 8.87 -17.59
CA ASP A 42 -5.85 9.19 -16.87
C ASP A 42 -6.09 8.22 -15.71
N LEU A 43 -5.89 6.91 -15.93
CA LEU A 43 -6.02 5.90 -14.86
C LEU A 43 -5.00 6.16 -13.73
N SER A 44 -3.74 6.39 -14.08
CA SER A 44 -2.69 6.70 -13.10
C SER A 44 -2.94 8.02 -12.37
N ALA A 45 -3.47 9.03 -13.05
CA ALA A 45 -3.87 10.29 -12.45
C ALA A 45 -4.97 10.09 -11.40
N ILE A 46 -6.06 9.41 -11.77
CA ILE A 46 -7.17 9.13 -10.85
C ILE A 46 -6.67 8.38 -9.62
N MET A 47 -5.91 7.30 -9.82
CA MET A 47 -5.38 6.52 -8.70
C MET A 47 -4.41 7.31 -7.83
N THR A 48 -3.60 8.20 -8.42
CA THR A 48 -2.70 9.11 -7.66
C THR A 48 -3.49 10.11 -6.84
N LEU A 49 -4.55 10.70 -7.39
CA LEU A 49 -5.41 11.62 -6.64
C LEU A 49 -6.15 10.91 -5.50
N LEU A 50 -6.62 9.67 -5.73
CA LEU A 50 -7.22 8.85 -4.67
C LEU A 50 -6.21 8.53 -3.56
N LEU A 51 -4.97 8.19 -3.91
CA LEU A 51 -3.88 7.98 -2.96
C LEU A 51 -3.61 9.24 -2.13
N LEU A 52 -3.42 10.39 -2.76
CA LEU A 52 -3.15 11.66 -2.07
C LEU A 52 -4.31 12.10 -1.18
N LEU A 53 -5.56 11.80 -1.58
CA LEU A 53 -6.76 12.11 -0.81
C LEU A 53 -6.86 11.26 0.47
N THR A 54 -6.54 9.97 0.37
CA THR A 54 -6.76 8.96 1.42
C THR A 54 -5.58 8.78 2.35
N TYR A 55 -4.34 8.93 1.86
CA TYR A 55 -3.11 8.76 2.64
C TYR A 55 -2.22 10.01 2.62
N PRO A 56 -2.73 11.17 3.12
CA PRO A 56 -1.93 12.37 3.16
C PRO A 56 -0.79 12.27 4.19
N THR A 57 0.02 13.31 4.30
CA THR A 57 0.94 13.51 5.43
C THR A 57 0.14 13.91 6.67
N ASP A 58 0.77 13.99 7.86
CA ASP A 58 0.06 14.40 9.09
C ASP A 58 -0.02 15.93 9.25
N PHE A 59 0.53 16.69 8.30
CA PHE A 59 0.66 18.14 8.40
C PHE A 59 -0.50 18.85 7.71
N TRP A 60 -1.33 19.55 8.50
CA TRP A 60 -2.56 20.20 7.99
C TRP A 60 -2.30 21.14 6.80
N TYR A 61 -1.19 21.88 6.80
CA TYR A 61 -0.84 22.85 5.75
C TYR A 61 -0.40 22.19 4.44
N VAL A 62 -0.13 20.88 4.46
CA VAL A 62 0.05 20.07 3.25
C VAL A 62 -1.28 19.38 2.91
N VAL A 63 -1.90 18.73 3.90
CA VAL A 63 -3.12 17.92 3.75
C VAL A 63 -4.27 18.72 3.13
N VAL A 64 -4.62 19.86 3.74
CA VAL A 64 -5.80 20.64 3.35
C VAL A 64 -5.70 21.11 1.90
N PRO A 65 -4.65 21.80 1.46
CA PRO A 65 -4.56 22.25 0.07
C PRO A 65 -4.43 21.08 -0.92
N VAL A 66 -3.67 20.02 -0.59
CA VAL A 66 -3.57 18.83 -1.47
C VAL A 66 -4.91 18.14 -1.63
N ARG A 67 -5.69 17.97 -0.55
CA ARG A 67 -7.04 17.38 -0.62
C ARG A 67 -8.00 18.21 -1.46
N ILE A 68 -8.00 19.54 -1.30
CA ILE A 68 -8.80 20.44 -2.14
C ILE A 68 -8.44 20.24 -3.62
N LEU A 69 -7.14 20.23 -3.96
CA LEU A 69 -6.68 19.99 -5.32
C LEU A 69 -7.07 18.60 -5.83
N CYS A 70 -7.01 17.57 -5.00
CA CYS A 70 -7.42 16.21 -5.38
C CYS A 70 -8.92 16.15 -5.70
N ILE A 71 -9.77 16.74 -4.86
CA ILE A 71 -11.22 16.80 -5.10
C ILE A 71 -11.49 17.55 -6.41
N LEU A 72 -10.88 18.72 -6.61
CA LEU A 72 -11.05 19.49 -7.84
C LEU A 72 -10.58 18.72 -9.08
N GLY A 73 -9.44 18.04 -9.00
CA GLY A 73 -8.90 17.22 -10.09
C GLY A 73 -9.76 15.99 -10.40
N LEU A 74 -10.42 15.39 -9.39
CA LEU A 74 -11.37 14.29 -9.58
C LEU A 74 -12.69 14.76 -10.18
N VAL A 75 -13.20 15.93 -9.74
CA VAL A 75 -14.45 16.52 -10.25
C VAL A 75 -14.28 17.09 -11.66
N TYR A 76 -13.11 17.64 -11.97
CA TYR A 76 -12.82 18.26 -13.27
C TYR A 76 -11.58 17.60 -13.93
N PRO A 77 -11.78 16.48 -14.65
CA PRO A 77 -10.68 15.65 -15.18
C PRO A 77 -9.72 16.37 -16.12
N ALA A 78 -10.14 17.46 -16.77
CA ALA A 78 -9.26 18.23 -17.65
C ALA A 78 -8.04 18.82 -16.91
N TRP A 79 -8.12 19.03 -15.59
CA TRP A 79 -6.96 19.45 -14.80
C TRP A 79 -5.91 18.36 -14.65
N GLN A 80 -6.31 17.08 -14.68
CA GLN A 80 -5.37 15.96 -14.58
C GLN A 80 -4.36 15.96 -15.73
N ARG A 81 -4.72 16.48 -16.91
CA ARG A 81 -3.81 16.59 -18.06
C ARG A 81 -3.01 17.90 -18.10
N ASN A 82 -3.21 18.79 -17.13
CA ASN A 82 -2.49 20.05 -17.07
C ASN A 82 -1.22 19.91 -16.21
N TYR A 83 -0.04 20.12 -16.80
CA TYR A 83 1.22 20.04 -16.03
C TYR A 83 1.28 21.01 -14.85
N ARG A 84 0.62 22.17 -14.93
CA ARG A 84 0.61 23.17 -13.84
C ARG A 84 -0.13 22.66 -12.61
N PHE A 85 -1.16 21.85 -12.80
CA PHE A 85 -1.90 21.21 -11.71
C PHE A 85 -0.99 20.26 -10.92
N TRP A 86 -0.27 19.38 -11.63
CA TRP A 86 0.71 18.49 -11.00
C TRP A 86 1.92 19.20 -10.43
N LEU A 87 2.37 20.29 -11.05
CA LEU A 87 3.45 21.13 -10.51
C LEU A 87 3.03 21.72 -9.16
N LEU A 88 1.81 22.26 -9.06
CA LEU A 88 1.29 22.81 -7.80
C LEU A 88 1.21 21.75 -6.71
N ILE A 89 0.65 20.58 -7.00
CA ILE A 89 0.61 19.45 -6.04
C ILE A 89 2.02 19.08 -5.60
N THR A 90 2.93 18.88 -6.56
CA THR A 90 4.34 18.53 -6.29
C THR A 90 5.01 19.56 -5.40
N SER A 91 4.84 20.86 -5.68
CA SER A 91 5.45 21.93 -4.89
C SER A 91 4.96 21.92 -3.44
N ILE A 92 3.67 21.70 -3.20
CA ILE A 92 3.11 21.65 -1.85
C ILE A 92 3.62 20.42 -1.09
N VAL A 93 3.56 19.24 -1.71
CA VAL A 93 4.03 17.99 -1.10
C VAL A 93 5.53 18.06 -0.80
N LEU A 94 6.35 18.45 -1.78
CA LEU A 94 7.80 18.53 -1.62
C LEU A 94 8.23 19.59 -0.59
N ALA A 95 7.59 20.76 -0.58
CA ALA A 95 7.88 21.77 0.44
C ALA A 95 7.51 21.26 1.84
N GLY A 96 6.40 20.54 1.96
CA GLY A 96 5.99 19.86 3.19
C GLY A 96 7.01 18.82 3.64
N ASP A 97 7.44 17.94 2.75
CA ASP A 97 8.42 16.89 3.07
C ASP A 97 9.76 17.49 3.50
N LEU A 98 10.24 18.52 2.80
CA LEU A 98 11.49 19.22 3.14
C LEU A 98 11.41 19.97 4.47
N TYR A 99 10.27 20.60 4.76
CA TYR A 99 10.07 21.30 6.03
C TYR A 99 10.04 20.34 7.23
N ASN A 100 9.53 19.11 7.03
CA ASN A 100 9.40 18.09 8.07
C ASN A 100 10.37 16.90 7.90
N TRP A 101 11.51 17.14 7.24
CA TRP A 101 12.40 16.08 6.76
C TRP A 101 12.86 15.07 7.83
N PHE A 102 12.88 15.49 9.10
CA PHE A 102 13.29 14.69 10.26
C PHE A 102 12.22 13.73 10.78
N THR A 103 10.97 13.84 10.32
CA THR A 103 9.83 12.97 10.74
C THR A 103 9.14 12.28 9.58
N ILE A 104 9.43 12.70 8.34
CA ILE A 104 8.74 12.19 7.16
C ILE A 104 9.28 10.81 6.77
N ASP A 105 8.38 9.89 6.47
CA ASP A 105 8.77 8.58 5.97
C ASP A 105 9.36 8.66 4.55
N ASN A 106 10.34 7.79 4.26
CA ASN A 106 11.03 7.73 2.97
C ASN A 106 10.09 7.62 1.75
N HIS A 107 8.96 6.94 1.89
CA HIS A 107 8.01 6.74 0.80
C HIS A 107 7.23 8.02 0.42
N LYS A 108 7.22 9.05 1.27
CA LYS A 108 6.61 10.35 0.96
C LYS A 108 7.44 11.12 -0.08
N TYR A 109 8.77 11.08 0.03
CA TYR A 109 9.65 11.60 -1.01
C TYR A 109 9.44 10.90 -2.35
N LEU A 110 9.26 9.57 -2.35
CA LEU A 110 8.95 8.83 -3.58
C LEU A 110 7.62 9.30 -4.20
N LEU A 111 6.61 9.56 -3.37
CA LEU A 111 5.33 10.12 -3.82
C LEU A 111 5.48 11.53 -4.39
N ALA A 112 6.33 12.38 -3.79
CA ALA A 112 6.66 13.70 -4.35
C ALA A 112 7.34 13.58 -5.73
N TYR A 113 8.32 12.67 -5.87
CA TYR A 113 8.94 12.37 -7.16
C TYR A 113 7.93 11.81 -8.17
N TRP A 114 6.97 11.01 -7.73
CA TRP A 114 5.90 10.51 -8.58
C TRP A 114 4.98 11.63 -9.09
N CYS A 115 4.59 12.56 -8.22
CA CYS A 115 3.82 13.75 -8.63
C CYS A 115 4.61 14.60 -9.64
N LEU A 116 5.93 14.71 -9.44
CA LEU A 116 6.81 15.40 -10.39
C LEU A 116 6.88 14.66 -11.74
N ALA A 117 6.93 13.34 -11.73
CA ALA A 117 6.85 12.52 -12.94
C ALA A 117 5.53 12.71 -13.69
N MET A 118 4.40 12.81 -12.98
CA MET A 118 3.10 13.16 -13.56
C MET A 118 3.13 14.55 -14.22
N CYS A 119 3.75 15.53 -13.57
CA CYS A 119 3.96 16.88 -14.13
C CYS A 119 4.76 16.85 -15.44
N PHE A 120 5.91 16.17 -15.45
CA PHE A 120 6.73 16.07 -16.66
C PHE A 120 6.02 15.29 -17.77
N SER A 121 5.30 14.23 -17.42
CA SER A 121 4.53 13.44 -18.39
C SER A 121 3.41 14.26 -19.03
N ALA A 122 2.67 15.05 -18.24
CA ALA A 122 1.62 15.95 -18.73
C ALA A 122 2.13 17.07 -19.65
N ARG A 123 3.41 17.43 -19.53
CA ARG A 123 4.07 18.43 -20.40
C ARG A 123 4.69 17.81 -21.65
N SER A 124 4.92 16.50 -21.66
CA SER A 124 5.64 15.81 -22.72
C SER A 124 4.79 15.66 -23.98
N SER A 125 5.44 15.68 -25.14
CA SER A 125 4.82 15.31 -26.42
C SER A 125 4.47 13.83 -26.48
N ASN A 126 5.21 12.97 -25.76
CA ASN A 126 4.91 11.55 -25.61
C ASN A 126 4.59 11.21 -24.15
N VAL A 127 3.36 11.56 -23.74
CA VAL A 127 2.86 11.42 -22.36
C VAL A 127 3.04 9.99 -21.83
N LYS A 128 2.63 8.97 -22.62
CA LYS A 128 2.63 7.57 -22.18
C LYS A 128 4.03 7.02 -21.99
N GLU A 129 4.92 7.28 -22.93
CA GLU A 129 6.32 6.83 -22.85
C GLU A 129 7.04 7.52 -21.69
N THR A 130 6.84 8.83 -21.54
CA THR A 130 7.46 9.61 -20.45
C THR A 130 7.01 9.09 -19.09
N LEU A 131 5.71 8.81 -18.94
CA LEU A 131 5.15 8.26 -17.72
C LEU A 131 5.73 6.88 -17.40
N ALA A 132 5.75 5.98 -18.40
CA ALA A 132 6.27 4.62 -18.24
C ALA A 132 7.75 4.61 -17.86
N VAL A 133 8.57 5.46 -18.48
CA VAL A 133 10.01 5.56 -18.19
C VAL A 133 10.23 6.08 -16.76
N ASN A 134 9.52 7.14 -16.36
CA ASN A 134 9.66 7.68 -15.01
C ASN A 134 9.20 6.67 -13.95
N ALA A 135 8.04 6.04 -14.13
CA ALA A 135 7.56 4.99 -13.25
C ALA A 135 8.59 3.87 -13.09
N ARG A 136 9.16 3.41 -14.22
CA ARG A 136 10.16 2.34 -14.22
C ARG A 136 11.42 2.74 -13.46
N LEU A 137 11.93 3.93 -13.71
CA LEU A 137 13.14 4.42 -13.05
C LEU A 137 12.92 4.65 -11.55
N LEU A 138 11.79 5.23 -11.16
CA LEU A 138 11.46 5.47 -9.75
C LEU A 138 11.33 4.17 -8.97
N ILE A 139 10.64 3.16 -9.50
CA ILE A 139 10.61 1.82 -8.90
C ILE A 139 12.03 1.26 -8.82
N GLY A 140 12.72 1.16 -9.95
CA GLY A 140 14.03 0.52 -10.03
C GLY A 140 15.07 1.15 -9.09
N LEU A 141 15.15 2.48 -9.04
CA LEU A 141 16.08 3.21 -8.18
C LEU A 141 15.71 3.10 -6.71
N CYS A 142 14.40 3.18 -6.37
CA CYS A 142 13.94 3.01 -4.98
C CYS A 142 14.37 1.65 -4.42
N PHE A 143 14.12 0.58 -5.18
CA PHE A 143 14.48 -0.77 -4.78
C PHE A 143 15.99 -1.01 -4.82
N LEU A 144 16.73 -0.41 -5.76
CA LEU A 144 18.18 -0.50 -5.79
C LEU A 144 18.80 0.10 -4.52
N PHE A 145 18.39 1.31 -4.14
CA PHE A 145 18.91 1.95 -2.94
C PHE A 145 18.51 1.20 -1.66
N ALA A 146 17.28 0.69 -1.59
CA ALA A 146 16.85 -0.16 -0.48
C ALA A 146 17.70 -1.45 -0.38
N THR A 147 17.99 -2.09 -1.51
CA THR A 147 18.82 -3.30 -1.58
C THR A 147 20.26 -3.00 -1.16
N ILE A 148 20.87 -1.93 -1.68
CA ILE A 148 22.23 -1.50 -1.31
C ILE A 148 22.30 -1.23 0.19
N TRP A 149 21.35 -0.47 0.73
CA TRP A 149 21.29 -0.14 2.16
C TRP A 149 21.25 -1.40 3.03
N LYS A 150 20.46 -2.40 2.63
CA LYS A 150 20.38 -3.70 3.31
C LYS A 150 21.68 -4.50 3.26
N ILE A 151 22.36 -4.50 2.12
CA ILE A 151 23.63 -5.22 1.94
C ILE A 151 24.75 -4.58 2.77
N ILE A 152 24.79 -3.25 2.87
CA ILE A 152 25.85 -2.57 3.62
C ILE A 152 25.59 -2.52 5.14
N SER A 153 24.39 -2.92 5.60
CA SER A 153 23.99 -2.88 7.01
C SER A 153 24.21 -4.24 7.68
N PRO A 154 25.22 -4.41 8.56
CA PRO A 154 25.51 -5.70 9.20
C PRO A 154 24.32 -6.24 10.01
N ASP A 155 23.59 -5.35 10.69
CA ASP A 155 22.43 -5.71 11.51
C ASP A 155 21.28 -6.28 10.67
N PHE A 156 21.17 -5.85 9.41
CA PHE A 156 20.21 -6.43 8.48
C PHE A 156 20.66 -7.83 8.06
N LEU A 157 21.91 -7.99 7.59
CA LEU A 157 22.44 -9.28 7.11
C LEU A 157 22.42 -10.38 8.18
N ASN A 158 22.71 -10.01 9.43
CA ASN A 158 22.67 -10.93 10.58
C ASN A 158 21.26 -11.10 11.16
N SER A 159 20.23 -10.52 10.52
CA SER A 159 18.81 -10.58 10.90
C SER A 159 18.45 -9.92 12.24
N ILE A 160 19.40 -9.26 12.90
CA ILE A 160 19.20 -8.54 14.17
C ILE A 160 18.13 -7.46 14.01
N ALA A 161 18.19 -6.69 12.92
CA ALA A 161 17.22 -5.62 12.65
C ALA A 161 15.79 -6.18 12.54
N PHE A 162 15.59 -7.24 11.77
CA PHE A 162 14.26 -7.84 11.59
C PHE A 162 13.78 -8.58 12.84
N HIS A 163 14.68 -9.21 13.60
CA HIS A 163 14.35 -9.82 14.88
C HIS A 163 13.83 -8.76 15.85
N HIS A 164 14.54 -7.64 16.00
CA HIS A 164 14.09 -6.52 16.82
C HIS A 164 12.72 -5.99 16.35
N ILE A 165 12.51 -5.83 15.04
CA ILE A 165 11.21 -5.39 14.48
C ILE A 165 10.09 -6.36 14.86
N LEU A 166 10.29 -7.68 14.74
CA LEU A 166 9.27 -8.67 15.10
C LEU A 166 8.86 -8.58 16.58
N LEU A 167 9.82 -8.29 17.47
CA LEU A 167 9.57 -8.21 18.90
C LEU A 167 8.95 -6.88 19.36
N THR A 168 9.08 -5.82 18.59
CA THR A 168 8.77 -4.45 19.06
C THR A 168 7.73 -3.72 18.21
N ASP A 169 7.57 -4.06 16.93
CA ASP A 169 6.64 -3.35 16.05
C ASP A 169 5.23 -3.95 16.10
N VAL A 170 4.24 -3.09 16.34
CA VAL A 170 2.83 -3.49 16.49
C VAL A 170 2.26 -4.16 15.25
N ARG A 171 2.77 -3.84 14.05
CA ARG A 171 2.27 -4.37 12.77
C ARG A 171 2.57 -5.87 12.64
N PHE A 172 3.64 -6.33 13.27
CA PHE A 172 4.06 -7.73 13.23
C PHE A 172 3.45 -8.57 14.36
N ALA A 173 2.74 -7.95 15.31
CA ALA A 173 2.24 -8.64 16.50
C ALA A 173 1.33 -9.82 16.18
N ASN A 174 0.46 -9.67 15.17
CA ASN A 174 -0.41 -10.77 14.72
C ASN A 174 0.37 -11.94 14.14
N VAL A 175 1.41 -11.65 13.37
CA VAL A 175 2.24 -12.66 12.70
C VAL A 175 3.12 -13.40 13.71
N VAL A 176 3.70 -12.67 14.66
CA VAL A 176 4.54 -13.26 15.70
C VAL A 176 3.74 -14.08 16.70
N ASP A 177 2.53 -13.64 17.04
CA ASP A 177 1.64 -14.43 17.89
C ASP A 177 1.20 -15.73 17.18
N LEU A 178 0.80 -15.64 15.90
CA LEU A 178 0.32 -16.80 15.15
C LEU A 178 1.44 -17.80 14.77
N LEU A 179 2.57 -17.30 14.28
CA LEU A 179 3.64 -18.12 13.70
C LEU A 179 4.89 -18.18 14.58
N GLY A 180 5.16 -17.13 15.35
CA GLY A 180 6.33 -17.02 16.22
C GLY A 180 6.13 -17.66 17.60
N GLY A 181 4.90 -18.04 17.96
CA GLY A 181 4.59 -18.67 19.24
C GLY A 181 4.84 -17.76 20.45
N LEU A 182 4.79 -16.44 20.24
CA LEU A 182 4.98 -15.44 21.29
C LEU A 182 3.69 -14.59 21.44
N PRO A 183 2.92 -14.77 22.52
CA PRO A 183 1.66 -14.06 22.74
C PRO A 183 1.75 -12.54 22.60
N LYS A 184 0.68 -11.92 22.09
CA LYS A 184 0.57 -10.46 21.94
C LYS A 184 0.83 -9.69 23.23
N ASP A 185 0.46 -10.25 24.38
CA ASP A 185 0.65 -9.62 25.68
C ASP A 185 2.14 -9.48 26.03
N LEU A 186 2.95 -10.50 25.72
CA LEU A 186 4.40 -10.44 25.89
C LEU A 186 5.05 -9.46 24.90
N LEU A 187 4.51 -9.34 23.69
CA LEU A 187 4.94 -8.30 22.75
C LEU A 187 4.56 -6.89 23.23
N ALA A 188 3.42 -6.74 23.92
CA ALA A 188 3.03 -5.47 24.54
C ALA A 188 3.95 -5.12 25.71
N GLU A 189 4.34 -6.13 26.50
CA GLU A 189 5.36 -5.97 27.54
C GLU A 189 6.71 -5.54 26.96
N ASN A 190 7.18 -6.17 25.87
CA ASN A 190 8.40 -5.76 25.17
C ASN A 190 8.39 -4.27 24.80
N ARG A 191 7.28 -3.79 24.23
CA ARG A 191 7.12 -2.38 23.88
C ARG A 191 7.13 -1.47 25.11
N SER A 192 6.42 -1.86 26.17
CA SER A 192 6.41 -1.11 27.43
C SER A 192 7.81 -1.02 28.04
N THR A 193 8.53 -2.13 28.08
CA THR A 193 9.90 -2.21 28.59
C THR A 193 10.86 -1.36 27.76
N LEU A 194 10.76 -1.40 26.42
CA LEU A 194 11.55 -0.55 25.53
C LEU A 194 11.22 0.94 25.74
N SER A 195 9.95 1.29 25.92
CA SER A 195 9.53 2.68 26.20
C SER A 195 10.10 3.18 27.53
N SER A 196 10.25 2.29 28.52
CA SER A 196 10.86 2.60 29.81
C SER A 196 12.37 2.86 29.66
N LEU A 197 13.05 2.14 28.76
CA LEU A 197 14.48 2.35 28.48
C LEU A 197 14.75 3.76 27.92
N VAL A 198 13.91 4.24 27.00
CA VAL A 198 14.10 5.53 26.31
C VAL A 198 13.41 6.71 26.99
N ALA A 199 12.77 6.49 28.15
CA ALA A 199 12.08 7.54 28.89
C ALA A 199 13.08 8.61 29.40
N PRO A 200 12.74 9.92 29.42
CA PRO A 200 13.67 11.00 29.76
C PRO A 200 14.37 10.89 31.13
N MET A 201 13.77 10.16 32.08
CA MET A 201 14.29 9.96 33.44
C MET A 201 14.75 8.51 33.69
N SER A 202 14.92 7.72 32.63
CA SER A 202 15.34 6.33 32.74
C SER A 202 16.80 6.22 33.18
N ASN A 203 17.07 5.37 34.16
CA ASN A 203 18.42 4.95 34.55
C ASN A 203 18.77 3.57 33.99
N LEU A 204 17.91 2.99 33.16
CA LEU A 204 18.15 1.68 32.54
C LEU A 204 19.20 1.82 31.44
N GLN A 205 20.19 0.92 31.41
CA GLN A 205 21.19 0.86 30.34
C GLN A 205 20.85 -0.16 29.26
N SER A 206 20.07 -1.17 29.62
CA SER A 206 19.61 -2.22 28.72
C SER A 206 18.31 -2.82 29.24
N VAL A 207 17.61 -3.51 28.34
CA VAL A 207 16.42 -4.31 28.67
C VAL A 207 16.50 -5.65 27.97
N VAL A 208 15.88 -6.66 28.57
CA VAL A 208 15.73 -7.98 27.95
C VAL A 208 14.32 -8.05 27.38
N LEU A 209 14.22 -8.39 26.10
CA LEU A 209 12.95 -8.61 25.44
C LEU A 209 12.56 -10.09 25.55
N GLN A 210 11.28 -10.35 25.75
CA GLN A 210 10.66 -11.65 25.60
C GLN A 210 10.80 -12.10 24.15
N ASP A 211 11.23 -13.35 23.95
CA ASP A 211 11.60 -13.89 22.65
C ASP A 211 11.27 -15.38 22.54
N SER A 212 11.32 -15.93 21.33
CA SER A 212 11.20 -17.36 21.06
C SER A 212 12.18 -17.80 19.96
N GLN A 213 12.55 -19.08 19.96
CA GLN A 213 13.39 -19.63 18.90
C GLN A 213 12.74 -19.47 17.51
N THR A 214 11.42 -19.57 17.44
CA THR A 214 10.67 -19.44 16.18
C THR A 214 10.69 -18.02 15.65
N VAL A 215 10.66 -17.00 16.51
CA VAL A 215 10.85 -15.60 16.10
C VAL A 215 12.20 -15.42 15.42
N GLY A 216 13.28 -16.01 15.96
CA GLY A 216 14.60 -15.96 15.32
C GLY A 216 14.65 -16.62 13.93
N ILE A 217 13.87 -17.68 13.70
CA ILE A 217 13.74 -18.31 12.36
C ILE A 217 12.96 -17.39 11.41
N LEU A 218 11.85 -16.82 11.87
CA LEU A 218 11.05 -15.87 11.08
C LEU A 218 11.86 -14.63 10.71
N ALA A 219 12.68 -14.11 11.62
CA ALA A 219 13.56 -12.98 11.37
C ALA A 219 14.49 -13.26 10.18
N LYS A 220 15.16 -14.43 10.17
CA LYS A 220 16.02 -14.85 9.05
C LYS A 220 15.24 -14.97 7.74
N LEU A 221 14.07 -15.62 7.78
CA LEU A 221 13.23 -15.79 6.61
C LEU A 221 12.85 -14.43 6.00
N PHE A 222 12.37 -13.48 6.82
CA PHE A 222 11.97 -12.15 6.36
C PHE A 222 13.14 -11.29 5.89
N THR A 223 14.30 -11.38 6.56
CA THR A 223 15.54 -10.74 6.11
C THR A 223 15.92 -11.19 4.70
N TYR A 224 16.04 -12.50 4.48
CA TYR A 224 16.50 -13.01 3.19
C TYR A 224 15.46 -12.89 2.09
N TRP A 225 14.19 -13.17 2.40
CA TRP A 225 13.10 -12.96 1.44
C TRP A 225 13.01 -11.49 1.03
N GLY A 226 12.95 -10.58 2.01
CA GLY A 226 12.84 -9.13 1.78
C GLY A 226 14.01 -8.60 0.95
N GLY A 227 15.25 -8.96 1.31
CA GLY A 227 16.43 -8.58 0.52
C GLY A 227 16.41 -9.16 -0.91
N ALA A 228 16.05 -10.43 -1.07
CA ALA A 228 16.03 -11.09 -2.37
C ALA A 228 14.98 -10.50 -3.30
N ILE A 229 13.73 -10.34 -2.83
CA ILE A 229 12.66 -9.82 -3.68
C ILE A 229 12.91 -8.36 -4.07
N GLU A 230 13.47 -7.54 -3.18
CA GLU A 230 13.82 -6.16 -3.50
C GLU A 230 14.92 -6.08 -4.57
N ALA A 231 15.95 -6.92 -4.46
CA ALA A 231 17.01 -7.01 -5.46
C ALA A 231 16.46 -7.43 -6.83
N LEU A 232 15.56 -8.42 -6.86
CA LEU A 232 14.92 -8.88 -8.09
C LEU A 232 14.08 -7.77 -8.75
N VAL A 233 13.33 -6.99 -7.98
CA VAL A 233 12.59 -5.83 -8.49
C VAL A 233 13.55 -4.78 -9.04
N ALA A 234 14.61 -4.42 -8.29
CA ALA A 234 15.60 -3.44 -8.75
C ALA A 234 16.22 -3.84 -10.10
N ILE A 235 16.67 -5.09 -10.21
CA ILE A 235 17.30 -5.62 -11.42
C ILE A 235 16.31 -5.59 -12.59
N ALA A 236 15.09 -6.10 -12.40
CA ALA A 236 14.10 -6.17 -13.46
C ALA A 236 13.71 -4.80 -14.01
N PHE A 237 13.61 -3.78 -13.15
CA PHE A 237 13.18 -2.44 -13.56
C PHE A 237 14.30 -1.60 -14.19
N LEU A 238 15.55 -1.71 -13.70
CA LEU A 238 16.65 -0.88 -14.20
C LEU A 238 17.26 -1.39 -15.50
N PHE A 239 17.45 -2.70 -15.65
CA PHE A 239 18.43 -3.20 -16.61
C PHE A 239 17.95 -3.34 -18.06
N THR A 240 16.66 -3.19 -18.41
CA THR A 240 16.22 -3.77 -19.71
C THR A 240 15.20 -3.01 -20.57
N LYS A 241 15.46 -3.08 -21.89
CA LYS A 241 14.53 -2.80 -23.02
C LYS A 241 13.84 -4.07 -23.58
N ALA A 242 14.16 -5.26 -23.09
CA ALA A 242 13.68 -6.52 -23.66
C ALA A 242 12.29 -6.93 -23.12
N GLN A 243 11.40 -7.34 -24.03
CA GLN A 243 9.98 -7.62 -23.74
C GLN A 243 9.74 -8.83 -22.82
N TRP A 244 10.65 -9.80 -22.72
CA TRP A 244 10.44 -10.92 -21.78
C TRP A 244 10.63 -10.49 -20.32
N LEU A 245 11.48 -9.49 -20.07
CA LEU A 245 11.65 -8.93 -18.74
C LEU A 245 10.49 -8.04 -18.32
N SER A 246 9.67 -7.52 -19.24
CA SER A 246 8.49 -6.75 -18.83
C SER A 246 7.52 -7.61 -18.01
N LYS A 247 7.35 -8.89 -18.38
CA LYS A 247 6.60 -9.86 -17.58
C LYS A 247 7.23 -10.11 -16.20
N LEU A 248 8.56 -10.19 -16.13
CA LEU A 248 9.26 -10.41 -14.86
C LEU A 248 9.21 -9.17 -13.94
N ARG A 249 9.26 -7.96 -14.51
CA ARG A 249 9.05 -6.70 -13.77
C ARG A 249 7.75 -6.76 -13.00
N ASP A 250 6.66 -7.03 -13.72
CA ASP A 250 5.33 -7.05 -13.14
C ASP A 250 5.16 -8.20 -12.14
N LEU A 251 5.68 -9.39 -12.46
CA LEU A 251 5.64 -10.54 -11.56
C LEU A 251 6.37 -10.25 -10.24
N PHE A 252 7.60 -9.75 -10.29
CA PHE A 252 8.38 -9.48 -9.08
C PHE A 252 7.77 -8.34 -8.27
N LEU A 253 7.28 -7.27 -8.92
CA LEU A 253 6.64 -6.17 -8.21
C LEU A 253 5.34 -6.59 -7.52
N LEU A 254 4.47 -7.33 -8.21
CA LEU A 254 3.25 -7.86 -7.61
C LEU A 254 3.57 -8.87 -6.50
N THR A 255 4.58 -9.72 -6.67
CA THR A 255 5.03 -10.65 -5.64
C THR A 255 5.51 -9.90 -4.40
N PHE A 256 6.32 -8.86 -4.57
CA PHE A 256 6.73 -7.97 -3.49
C PHE A 256 5.52 -7.37 -2.77
N ILE A 257 4.60 -6.76 -3.51
CA ILE A 257 3.41 -6.10 -2.94
C ILE A 257 2.57 -7.10 -2.14
N VAL A 258 2.25 -8.25 -2.73
CA VAL A 258 1.36 -9.25 -2.12
C VAL A 258 2.00 -9.88 -0.89
N THR A 259 3.28 -10.25 -0.95
CA THR A 259 3.94 -10.98 0.15
C THR A 259 4.42 -10.06 1.28
N THR A 260 5.00 -8.91 0.95
CA THR A 260 5.53 -7.98 1.97
C THR A 260 4.41 -7.30 2.72
N TYR A 261 3.38 -6.80 2.02
CA TYR A 261 2.30 -6.07 2.68
C TYR A 261 1.23 -6.97 3.31
N ALA A 262 1.20 -8.28 3.01
CA ALA A 262 0.40 -9.21 3.79
C ALA A 262 0.88 -9.29 5.25
N ILE A 263 2.17 -9.08 5.48
CA ILE A 263 2.81 -9.16 6.80
C ILE A 263 2.72 -7.80 7.51
N ALA A 264 3.18 -6.74 6.85
CA ALA A 264 3.18 -5.39 7.42
C ALA A 264 2.66 -4.38 6.37
N PRO A 265 1.34 -4.12 6.34
CA PRO A 265 0.75 -3.20 5.38
C PRO A 265 1.32 -1.78 5.50
N VAL A 266 1.86 -1.24 4.40
CA VAL A 266 2.24 0.18 4.27
C VAL A 266 1.57 0.76 3.04
N MET A 267 0.35 1.25 3.25
CA MET A 267 -0.58 1.60 2.17
C MET A 267 -0.05 2.65 1.22
N GLY A 268 0.50 3.75 1.77
CA GLY A 268 1.02 4.85 0.97
C GLY A 268 2.09 4.39 -0.02
N PHE A 269 3.05 3.58 0.46
CA PHE A 269 4.10 3.04 -0.38
C PHE A 269 3.56 1.99 -1.37
N GLY A 270 2.72 1.05 -0.91
CA GLY A 270 2.16 0.01 -1.76
C GLY A 270 1.31 0.53 -2.92
N TRP A 271 0.42 1.49 -2.65
CA TRP A 271 -0.37 2.14 -3.70
C TRP A 271 0.50 2.95 -4.66
N THR A 272 1.53 3.65 -4.17
CA THR A 272 2.49 4.35 -5.04
C THR A 272 3.15 3.38 -6.02
N LEU A 273 3.64 2.23 -5.52
CA LEU A 273 4.24 1.19 -6.36
C LEU A 273 3.25 0.59 -7.38
N ILE A 274 2.00 0.35 -6.97
CA ILE A 274 0.95 -0.18 -7.85
C ILE A 274 0.65 0.79 -8.99
N ILE A 275 0.51 2.09 -8.68
CA ILE A 275 0.23 3.13 -9.67
C ILE A 275 1.38 3.24 -10.68
N MET A 276 2.63 3.23 -10.19
CA MET A 276 3.81 3.20 -11.06
C MET A 276 3.88 1.91 -11.87
N GLY A 277 3.54 0.76 -11.27
CA GLY A 277 3.49 -0.55 -11.92
C GLY A 277 2.51 -0.56 -13.10
N ILE A 278 1.29 -0.05 -12.90
CA ILE A 278 0.29 0.18 -13.97
C ILE A 278 0.87 1.09 -15.04
N SER A 279 1.47 2.21 -14.63
CA SER A 279 1.95 3.25 -15.55
C SER A 279 3.02 2.77 -16.52
N GLN A 280 3.88 1.82 -16.11
CA GLN A 280 4.87 1.21 -16.99
C GLN A 280 4.40 -0.06 -17.70
N ALA A 281 3.21 -0.57 -17.35
CA ALA A 281 2.76 -1.87 -17.82
C ALA A 281 2.59 -1.89 -19.35
N GLU A 282 3.28 -2.83 -19.99
CA GLU A 282 3.20 -3.02 -21.43
C GLU A 282 1.88 -3.72 -21.83
N PRO A 283 1.31 -3.41 -23.01
CA PRO A 283 0.10 -4.08 -23.50
C PRO A 283 0.27 -5.59 -23.73
N THR A 284 1.51 -6.08 -23.75
CA THR A 284 1.89 -7.47 -24.01
C THR A 284 1.15 -8.47 -23.11
N PHE A 285 0.80 -8.06 -21.89
CA PHE A 285 0.01 -8.89 -20.97
C PHE A 285 -1.36 -8.27 -20.71
N LYS A 286 -2.38 -8.78 -21.43
CA LYS A 286 -3.74 -8.23 -21.51
C LYS A 286 -4.43 -7.95 -20.17
N ASN A 287 -4.03 -8.64 -19.10
CA ASN A 287 -4.66 -8.54 -17.78
C ASN A 287 -3.81 -7.87 -16.71
N ILE A 288 -2.61 -7.40 -17.03
CA ILE A 288 -1.69 -6.94 -15.98
C ILE A 288 -2.22 -5.74 -15.19
N ARG A 289 -2.87 -4.81 -15.88
CA ARG A 289 -3.50 -3.64 -15.27
C ARG A 289 -4.59 -4.05 -14.28
N LEU A 290 -5.35 -5.10 -14.61
CA LEU A 290 -6.35 -5.65 -13.71
C LEU A 290 -5.70 -6.22 -12.45
N TYR A 291 -4.59 -6.95 -12.56
CA TYR A 291 -3.90 -7.50 -11.39
C TYR A 291 -3.36 -6.40 -10.47
N TYR A 292 -2.87 -5.29 -11.00
CA TYR A 292 -2.50 -4.15 -10.19
C TYR A 292 -3.71 -3.47 -9.53
N VAL A 293 -4.84 -3.31 -10.23
CA VAL A 293 -6.07 -2.77 -9.62
C VAL A 293 -6.59 -3.72 -8.53
N LEU A 294 -6.54 -5.03 -8.74
CA LEU A 294 -6.85 -6.02 -7.71
C LEU A 294 -5.89 -5.92 -6.54
N ALA A 295 -4.59 -5.73 -6.77
CA ALA A 295 -3.62 -5.48 -5.70
C ALA A 295 -3.94 -4.18 -4.94
N PHE A 296 -4.44 -3.14 -5.62
CA PHE A 296 -4.83 -1.86 -5.01
C PHE A 296 -5.96 -2.08 -3.99
N VAL A 297 -6.96 -2.89 -4.34
CA VAL A 297 -8.05 -3.28 -3.46
C VAL A 297 -7.59 -4.27 -2.38
N LEU A 298 -6.75 -5.24 -2.73
CA LEU A 298 -6.22 -6.25 -1.82
C LEU A 298 -5.47 -5.62 -0.64
N LEU A 299 -4.73 -4.54 -0.86
CA LEU A 299 -4.06 -3.85 0.23
C LEU A 299 -5.05 -3.27 1.26
N GLN A 300 -6.26 -2.88 0.86
CA GLN A 300 -7.31 -2.47 1.80
C GLN A 300 -7.86 -3.66 2.59
N ILE A 301 -8.00 -4.82 1.93
CA ILE A 301 -8.42 -6.07 2.55
C ILE A 301 -7.43 -6.47 3.66
N TYR A 302 -6.13 -6.25 3.48
CA TYR A 302 -5.12 -6.53 4.51
C TYR A 302 -5.24 -5.70 5.79
N LEU A 303 -5.97 -4.57 5.77
CA LEU A 303 -6.21 -3.76 6.97
C LEU A 303 -7.32 -4.33 7.87
N PHE A 304 -8.11 -5.27 7.38
CA PHE A 304 -9.17 -5.84 8.20
C PHE A 304 -8.57 -6.62 9.38
N PRO A 305 -9.17 -6.53 10.58
CA PRO A 305 -8.76 -7.29 11.74
C PRO A 305 -9.25 -8.75 11.61
N TRP A 306 -8.76 -9.46 10.59
CA TRP A 306 -9.21 -10.80 10.20
C TRP A 306 -9.24 -11.76 11.38
N ARG A 307 -8.23 -11.69 12.24
CA ARG A 307 -8.13 -12.54 13.41
C ARG A 307 -9.23 -12.27 14.43
N ASP A 308 -9.42 -11.01 14.80
CA ASP A 308 -10.47 -10.62 15.76
C ASP A 308 -11.86 -10.98 15.21
N ILE A 309 -12.07 -10.87 13.89
CA ILE A 309 -13.31 -11.28 13.22
C ILE A 309 -13.51 -12.80 13.32
N VAL A 310 -12.47 -13.60 13.05
CA VAL A 310 -12.53 -15.06 13.11
C VAL A 310 -12.72 -15.56 14.54
N GLU A 311 -11.99 -15.01 15.51
CA GLU A 311 -12.09 -15.39 16.92
C GLU A 311 -13.47 -15.06 17.50
N ASN A 312 -14.01 -13.87 17.21
CA ASN A 312 -15.34 -13.48 17.67
C ASN A 312 -16.47 -14.26 16.98
N SER A 313 -16.32 -14.61 15.69
CA SER A 313 -17.33 -15.40 14.98
C SER A 313 -17.34 -16.87 15.40
N LEU A 314 -16.18 -17.45 15.70
CA LEU A 314 -16.08 -18.79 16.27
C LEU A 314 -16.60 -18.83 17.72
N GLY A 315 -16.33 -17.79 18.52
CA GLY A 315 -16.87 -17.66 19.88
C GLY A 315 -18.40 -17.46 19.93
N PHE A 316 -19.02 -17.00 18.84
CA PHE A 316 -20.49 -16.91 18.72
C PHE A 316 -21.15 -18.24 18.34
N LEU A 317 -20.36 -19.22 17.87
CA LEU A 317 -20.81 -20.56 17.46
C LEU A 317 -20.51 -21.64 18.52
N SER A 318 -19.81 -21.28 19.60
CA SER A 318 -19.55 -22.13 20.78
C SER A 318 -20.50 -21.79 21.93
#